data_AF-A0A846YPT7-F1
#
_entry.id   AF-A0A846YPT7-F1
#
_cell.length_a   1.000
_cell.length_b   1.000
_cell.length_c   1.000
_cell.angle_alpha   90.00
_cell.angle_beta   90.00
_cell.angle_gamma   90.00
#
_symmetry.space_group_name_H-M   'P 1'
#
loop_
_entity.id
_entity.type
_entity.pdbx_description
1 polymer ?
#
loop_
_entity_poly.entity_id
_entity_poly.type
_entity_poly.pdbx_seq_one_letter_code
_entity_poly.pdbx_strand_id
1 'polypeptide(L)' 'MTWTPEQAEAELNAWRVTYERRDELVRAADAAGVPINRIHTLMGLGRNTVYRILGRL' A
#
# COMPACT_ATOMS: atom_id res chain seq x y z
N MET A 1 22.43 -9.40 -14.58
CA MET A 1 22.25 -7.97 -14.91
C MET A 1 22.38 -7.20 -13.61
N THR A 2 23.35 -6.30 -13.50
CA THR A 2 23.59 -5.50 -12.28
C THR A 2 23.07 -4.09 -12.55
N TRP A 3 22.17 -3.59 -11.69
CA TRP A 3 21.64 -2.22 -11.80
C TRP A 3 22.69 -1.18 -11.40
N THR A 4 22.64 0.00 -12.01
CA THR A 4 23.35 1.18 -11.51
C THR A 4 22.58 1.80 -10.33
N PRO A 5 23.24 2.63 -9.49
CA PRO A 5 22.55 3.36 -8.41
C PRO A 5 21.33 4.15 -8.89
N GLU A 6 21.44 4.86 -10.01
CA GLU A 6 20.37 5.70 -10.56
C GLU A 6 19.17 4.87 -11.01
N GLN A 7 19.42 3.68 -11.57
CA GLN A 7 18.38 2.74 -11.94
C GLN A 7 17.65 2.21 -10.70
N ALA A 8 18.41 1.86 -9.65
CA ALA A 8 17.81 1.41 -8.39
C ALA A 8 16.96 2.51 -7.74
N GLU A 9 17.42 3.75 -7.71
CA GLU A 9 16.68 4.89 -7.17
C GLU A 9 15.40 5.19 -7.97
N ALA A 10 15.45 5.09 -9.29
CA ALA A 10 14.28 5.26 -10.15
C ALA A 10 13.22 4.20 -9.86
N GLU A 11 13.61 2.93 -9.74
CA GLU A 11 12.72 1.82 -9.40
C GLU A 11 12.13 1.96 -7.99
N LEU A 12 12.93 2.40 -7.01
CA LEU A 12 12.43 2.69 -5.66
C LEU A 12 11.38 3.81 -5.66
N ASN A 13 11.58 4.85 -6.47
CA ASN A 13 10.60 5.92 -6.62
C ASN A 13 9.31 5.45 -7.30
N ALA A 14 9.41 4.66 -8.36
CA ALA A 14 8.26 4.08 -9.04
C ALA A 14 7.47 3.15 -8.09
N TRP A 15 8.18 2.37 -7.29
CA TRP A 15 7.60 1.54 -6.26
C TRP A 15 6.89 2.36 -5.18
N ARG A 16 7.49 3.46 -4.70
CA ARG A 16 6.88 4.37 -3.73
C ARG A 16 5.54 4.92 -4.22
N VAL A 17 5.46 5.36 -5.48
CA VAL A 17 4.21 5.86 -6.07
C VAL A 17 3.12 4.78 -6.09
N THR A 18 3.49 3.55 -6.45
CA THR A 18 2.58 2.39 -6.39
C THR A 18 2.08 2.15 -4.97
N TYR A 19 2.97 2.28 -3.98
CA TYR A 19 2.66 2.10 -2.58
C TYR A 19 1.73 3.21 -2.03
N GLU A 20 1.94 4.46 -2.43
CA GLU A 20 1.05 5.59 -2.10
C GLU A 20 -0.36 5.34 -2.66
N ARG A 21 -0.46 4.94 -3.93
CA ARG A 21 -1.76 4.62 -4.55
C ARG A 21 -2.48 3.47 -3.83
N ARG A 22 -1.74 2.47 -3.39
CA ARG A 22 -2.30 1.35 -2.59
C ARG A 22 -2.90 1.86 -1.28
N ASP A 23 -2.21 2.76 -0.59
CA ASP A 23 -2.69 3.31 0.69
C ASP A 23 -3.92 4.19 0.51
N GLU A 24 -4.00 4.96 -0.58
CA GLU A 24 -5.21 5.69 -0.97
C GLU A 24 -6.41 4.77 -1.18
N LEU A 25 -6.24 3.66 -1.89
CA LEU A 25 -7.31 2.69 -2.13
C LEU A 25 -7.81 2.07 -0.82
N VAL A 26 -6.90 1.76 0.11
CA VAL A 26 -7.27 1.25 1.43
C VAL A 26 -8.11 2.29 2.20
N ARG A 27 -7.69 3.56 2.22
CA ARG A 27 -8.47 4.63 2.87
C ARG A 27 -9.83 4.84 2.22
N ALA A 28 -9.89 4.83 0.88
CA ALA A 28 -11.13 5.00 0.14
C ALA A 28 -12.12 3.85 0.39
N ALA A 29 -11.63 2.60 0.44
CA ALA A 29 -12.45 1.44 0.74
C ALA A 29 -13.02 1.48 2.17
N ASP A 30 -12.20 1.85 3.15
CA ASP A 30 -12.63 2.02 4.54
C ASP A 30 -13.67 3.15 4.68
N ALA A 31 -13.44 4.30 4.04
CA ALA A 31 -14.39 5.40 4.00
C ALA A 31 -15.71 5.03 3.31
N ALA A 32 -15.68 4.13 2.34
CA ALA A 32 -16.87 3.57 1.70
C ALA A 32 -17.58 2.48 2.54
N GLY A 33 -17.08 2.19 3.75
CA GLY A 33 -17.68 1.22 4.67
C GLY A 33 -17.29 -0.23 4.40
N VAL A 34 -16.29 -0.50 3.56
CA VAL A 34 -15.80 -1.87 3.35
C VAL A 34 -15.10 -2.34 4.64
N PRO A 35 -15.49 -3.48 5.23
CA PRO A 35 -14.87 -3.96 6.46
C PRO A 35 -13.37 -4.24 6.28
N ILE A 36 -12.55 -3.93 7.29
CA ILE A 36 -11.09 -4.20 7.30
C ILE A 36 -10.78 -5.65 6.96
N ASN A 37 -11.59 -6.61 7.47
CA ASN A 37 -11.50 -8.03 7.14
C ASN A 37 -11.56 -8.29 5.63
N ARG A 38 -12.43 -7.56 4.91
CA ARG A 38 -12.57 -7.69 3.46
C ARG A 38 -11.43 -6.99 2.71
N ILE A 39 -11.01 -5.80 3.18
CA ILE A 39 -9.91 -5.03 2.57
C ILE A 39 -8.62 -5.84 2.56
N HIS A 40 -8.23 -6.42 3.70
CA HIS A 40 -6.97 -7.16 3.80
C HIS A 40 -6.97 -8.42 2.93
N THR A 41 -8.12 -9.10 2.80
CA THR A 41 -8.26 -10.27 1.92
C THR A 41 -8.17 -9.87 0.44
N LEU A 42 -8.87 -8.82 0.01
CA LEU A 42 -8.89 -8.40 -1.40
C LEU A 42 -7.52 -7.89 -1.87
N MET A 43 -6.82 -7.17 -1.00
CA MET A 43 -5.54 -6.54 -1.33
C MET A 43 -4.31 -7.42 -1.05
N GLY A 44 -4.51 -8.59 -0.40
CA GLY A 44 -3.40 -9.44 0.03
C GLY A 44 -2.48 -8.79 1.07
N LEU A 45 -3.01 -7.85 1.85
CA LEU A 45 -2.25 -7.14 2.89
C LEU A 45 -2.43 -7.81 4.24
N GLY A 46 -1.42 -7.73 5.11
CA GLY A 46 -1.59 -8.07 6.51
C GLY A 46 -2.54 -7.09 7.21
N ARG A 47 -3.37 -7.55 8.14
CA ARG A 47 -4.30 -6.68 8.89
C ARG A 47 -3.59 -5.51 9.56
N ASN A 48 -2.43 -5.74 10.18
CA ASN A 48 -1.63 -4.68 10.81
C ASN A 48 -1.20 -3.60 9.82
N THR A 49 -0.95 -3.95 8.56
CA THR A 49 -0.66 -2.97 7.51
C THR A 49 -1.89 -2.12 7.21
N VAL A 50 -3.07 -2.72 7.13
CA VAL A 50 -4.32 -1.97 6.96
C VAL A 50 -4.56 -1.04 8.15
N TYR A 51 -4.41 -1.52 9.39
CA TYR A 51 -4.53 -0.67 10.60
C TYR A 51 -3.55 0.50 10.60
N ARG A 52 -2.29 0.26 10.22
CA ARG A 52 -1.26 1.32 10.10
C ARG A 52 -1.64 2.36 9.06
N ILE A 53 -2.09 1.92 7.89
CA ILE A 53 -2.53 2.83 6.82
C ILE A 53 -3.67 3.71 7.33
N LEU A 54 -4.62 3.13 8.07
CA LEU A 54 -5.78 3.85 8.61
C LEU A 54 -5.47 4.67 9.88
N GLY A 55 -4.25 4.61 10.42
CA GLY A 55 -3.88 5.32 11.65
C GLY A 55 -4.57 4.80 12.92
N ARG A 56 -4.88 3.49 12.97
CA ARG A 56 -5.64 2.83 14.05
C ARG A 56 -4.80 1.82 14.86
N LEU A 57 -3.48 2.03 14.92
CA LEU A 57 -2.57 1.22 15.74
C LEU A 57 -2.46 1.77 17.17
#